data_AF-A0A9E4YDM0-F1
#
_entry.id   AF-A0A9E4YDM0-F1
#
_cell.length_a   1.000
_cell.length_b   1.000
_cell.length_c   1.000
_cell.angle_alpha   90.00
_cell.angle_beta   90.00
_cell.angle_gamma   90.00
#
_symmetry.space_group_name_H-M   'P 1'
#
loop_
_entity.id
_entity.type
_entity.pdbx_description
1 polymer ?
#
loop_
_entity_poly.entity_id
_entity_poly.type
_entity_poly.pdbx_seq_one_letter_code
_entity_poly.pdbx_strand_id
1 'polypeptide(L)'
;MPTTDLNTPSWWGGEDRASGRPSILGLIDNGTLDLRTGALLWLLVDRKSSILAAAGPQLAGKTTLLTALLDLMPPAYRKILTRGRQEDFSFLKDAMPEETYLLVAELSDHTPAYLWGDAVKKLFDALDMGYSMLATMHADTPE
;
A
#
# COMPACT_ATOMS: atom_id res chain seq x y z
N MET A 1 9.63 -6.45 24.18
CA MET A 1 9.60 -5.57 23.00
C MET A 1 8.18 -5.06 22.86
N PRO A 2 7.93 -3.76 22.62
CA PRO A 2 6.55 -3.30 22.50
C PRO A 2 5.98 -3.89 21.21
N THR A 3 4.88 -4.62 21.36
CA THR A 3 4.05 -5.09 20.25
C THR A 3 3.35 -3.87 19.68
N THR A 4 3.93 -3.25 18.66
CA THR A 4 3.24 -2.21 17.89
C THR A 4 2.02 -2.86 17.25
N ASP A 5 0.84 -2.46 17.71
CA ASP A 5 -0.42 -2.87 17.14
C ASP A 5 -0.44 -2.50 15.65
N LEU A 6 -0.46 -3.50 14.77
CA LEU A 6 -0.41 -3.33 13.30
C LEU A 6 -1.76 -2.87 12.72
N ASN A 7 -2.74 -2.54 13.57
CA ASN A 7 -4.06 -2.05 13.20
C ASN A 7 -4.19 -0.53 13.09
N THR A 8 -3.15 0.27 13.37
CA THR A 8 -3.29 1.73 13.34
C THR A 8 -2.88 2.35 11.99
N PRO A 9 -3.77 3.12 11.31
CA PRO A 9 -3.50 3.83 10.05
C PRO A 9 -2.62 5.09 10.16
N SER A 10 -1.93 5.31 11.29
CA SER A 10 -1.03 6.46 11.52
C SER A 10 0.13 6.55 10.52
N TRP A 11 0.43 5.45 9.85
CA TRP A 11 1.58 5.23 8.98
C TRP A 11 1.50 5.86 7.59
N TRP A 12 0.32 6.24 7.09
CA TRP A 12 0.20 7.07 5.87
C TRP A 12 0.32 8.58 6.15
N GLY A 13 0.85 8.97 7.31
CA GLY A 13 1.13 10.36 7.66
C GLY A 13 0.06 11.08 8.48
N GLY A 14 -0.49 10.46 9.53
CA GLY A 14 -1.30 11.19 10.53
C GLY A 14 -2.24 10.32 11.38
N GLU A 15 -2.29 10.60 12.69
CA GLU A 15 -3.14 9.91 13.69
C GLU A 15 -4.65 10.11 13.45
N ASP A 16 -5.06 11.17 12.76
CA ASP A 16 -6.47 11.56 12.56
C ASP A 16 -7.26 10.73 11.53
N ARG A 17 -6.65 9.74 10.87
CA ARG A 17 -7.28 8.96 9.78
C ARG A 17 -7.86 7.61 10.20
N ALA A 18 -7.92 7.33 11.51
CA ALA A 18 -8.34 6.02 12.02
C ALA A 18 -9.86 5.88 12.23
N SER A 19 -10.58 6.95 12.57
CA SER A 19 -12.04 6.91 12.78
C SER A 19 -12.78 7.45 11.55
N GLY A 20 -13.81 6.73 11.09
CA GLY A 20 -14.66 7.16 9.98
C GLY A 20 -14.08 6.99 8.56
N ARG A 21 -12.98 6.26 8.40
CA ARG A 21 -12.44 5.94 7.07
C ARG A 21 -13.40 4.99 6.30
N PRO A 22 -13.63 5.18 5.00
CA PRO A 22 -14.44 4.26 4.20
C PRO A 22 -13.83 2.86 4.15
N SER A 23 -14.63 1.83 4.43
CA SER A 23 -14.31 0.43 4.10
C SER A 23 -14.52 0.19 2.59
N ILE A 24 -14.17 -1.00 2.08
CA ILE A 24 -14.48 -1.34 0.67
C ILE A 24 -15.97 -1.23 0.38
N LEU A 25 -16.82 -1.62 1.34
CA LEU A 25 -18.27 -1.49 1.24
C LEU A 25 -18.68 -0.01 1.26
N GLY A 26 -18.07 0.80 2.12
CA GLY A 26 -18.31 2.25 2.12
C GLY A 26 -17.93 2.93 0.80
N LEU A 27 -16.86 2.46 0.14
CA LEU A 27 -16.48 2.93 -1.21
C LEU A 27 -17.45 2.47 -2.30
N ILE A 28 -18.12 1.33 -2.12
CA ILE A 28 -19.18 0.86 -3.02
C ILE A 28 -20.46 1.67 -2.79
N ASP A 29 -20.86 1.84 -1.52
CA ASP A 29 -22.09 2.52 -1.12
C ASP A 29 -22.08 4.00 -1.55
N ASN A 30 -20.91 4.66 -1.52
CA ASN A 30 -20.78 6.05 -1.96
C ASN A 30 -20.51 6.21 -3.47
N GLY A 31 -20.48 5.11 -4.23
CA GLY A 31 -20.30 5.11 -5.68
C GLY A 31 -18.87 5.36 -6.18
N THR A 32 -17.86 5.34 -5.30
CA THR A 32 -16.44 5.44 -5.72
C THR A 32 -16.00 4.20 -6.49
N LEU A 33 -16.51 3.03 -6.10
CA LEU A 33 -16.31 1.76 -6.80
C LEU A 33 -17.67 1.14 -7.10
N ASP A 34 -17.79 0.45 -8.23
CA ASP A 34 -18.88 -0.51 -8.38
C ASP A 34 -18.55 -1.83 -7.66
N LEU A 35 -19.58 -2.63 -7.38
CA LEU A 35 -19.44 -3.91 -6.69
C LEU A 35 -18.47 -4.86 -7.41
N ARG A 36 -18.47 -4.86 -8.75
CA ARG A 36 -17.64 -5.77 -9.55
C ARG A 36 -16.16 -5.42 -9.42
N THR A 37 -15.83 -4.14 -9.42
CA THR A 37 -14.49 -3.60 -9.24
C THR A 37 -14.01 -3.84 -7.82
N GLY A 38 -14.86 -3.60 -6.82
CA GLY A 38 -14.55 -3.93 -5.43
C GLY A 38 -14.25 -5.43 -5.23
N ALA A 39 -15.06 -6.31 -5.83
CA ALA A 39 -14.83 -7.76 -5.78
C ALA A 39 -13.55 -8.19 -6.53
N LEU A 40 -13.25 -7.59 -7.68
CA LEU A 40 -12.00 -7.86 -8.39
C LEU A 40 -10.78 -7.44 -7.56
N LEU A 41 -10.79 -6.25 -6.98
CA LEU A 41 -9.70 -5.78 -6.13
C LEU A 41 -9.51 -6.67 -4.90
N TRP A 42 -10.60 -7.15 -4.31
CA TRP A 42 -10.51 -8.14 -3.23
C TRP A 42 -9.81 -9.42 -3.69
N LEU A 43 -10.18 -9.99 -4.84
CA LEU A 43 -9.53 -11.18 -5.39
C LEU A 43 -8.04 -10.95 -5.70
N LEU A 44 -7.67 -9.75 -6.17
CA LEU A 44 -6.27 -9.40 -6.42
C LEU A 44 -5.47 -9.38 -5.11
N VAL A 45 -6.03 -8.82 -4.03
CA VAL A 45 -5.42 -8.85 -2.70
C VAL A 45 -5.35 -10.28 -2.14
N ASP A 46 -6.40 -11.07 -2.29
CA ASP A 46 -6.45 -12.49 -1.89
C ASP A 46 -5.37 -13.32 -2.60
N ARG A 47 -5.04 -12.99 -3.85
CA ARG A 47 -3.96 -13.61 -4.63
C ARG A 47 -2.61 -12.94 -4.48
N LYS A 48 -2.46 -12.04 -3.50
CA LYS A 48 -1.22 -11.34 -3.20
C LYS A 48 -0.67 -10.53 -4.39
N SER A 49 -1.53 -9.95 -5.21
CA SER A 49 -1.09 -9.13 -6.35
C SER A 49 -0.54 -7.79 -5.88
N SER A 50 0.48 -7.27 -6.58
CA SER A 50 0.93 -5.89 -6.40
C SER A 50 -0.12 -4.92 -6.94
N ILE A 51 -0.41 -3.85 -6.20
CA ILE A 51 -1.37 -2.81 -6.59
C ILE A 51 -0.72 -1.43 -6.44
N LEU A 52 -0.78 -0.65 -7.50
CA LEU A 52 -0.35 0.75 -7.54
C LEU A 52 -1.58 1.64 -7.75
N ALA A 53 -1.92 2.46 -6.77
CA ALA A 53 -2.98 3.45 -6.90
C ALA A 53 -2.39 4.77 -7.40
N ALA A 54 -2.70 5.13 -8.65
CA ALA A 54 -2.21 6.35 -9.27
C ALA A 54 -3.34 7.34 -9.56
N ALA A 55 -3.08 8.62 -9.33
CA ALA A 55 -4.00 9.72 -9.62
C ALA A 55 -3.24 11.05 -9.61
N GLY A 56 -3.58 11.93 -10.54
CA GLY A 56 -3.01 13.26 -10.68
C GLY A 56 -3.16 14.12 -9.43
N PRO A 57 -4.41 14.43 -8.99
CA PRO A 57 -4.63 15.30 -7.85
C PRO A 57 -4.14 14.69 -6.53
N GLN A 58 -3.64 15.57 -5.66
CA GLN A 58 -3.52 15.27 -4.23
C GLN A 58 -4.92 15.09 -3.64
N LEU A 59 -5.04 14.24 -2.62
CA LEU A 59 -6.32 13.93 -1.96
C LEU A 59 -7.38 13.26 -2.85
N ALA A 60 -7.00 12.72 -4.01
CA ALA A 60 -7.89 11.96 -4.91
C ALA A 60 -8.39 10.60 -4.34
N GLY A 61 -8.03 10.26 -3.10
CA GLY A 61 -8.46 9.01 -2.45
C GLY A 61 -7.55 7.81 -2.66
N LYS A 62 -6.36 7.95 -3.25
CA LYS A 62 -5.37 6.85 -3.43
C LYS A 62 -5.10 6.07 -2.13
N THR A 63 -4.72 6.81 -1.09
CA THR A 63 -4.46 6.25 0.25
C THR A 63 -5.71 5.64 0.86
N THR A 64 -6.88 6.26 0.66
CA THR A 64 -8.16 5.75 1.14
C THR A 64 -8.48 4.40 0.51
N LEU A 65 -8.32 4.27 -0.81
CA LEU A 65 -8.51 3.03 -1.54
C LEU A 65 -7.57 1.93 -1.02
N LEU A 66 -6.26 2.18 -0.97
CA LEU A 66 -5.30 1.17 -0.51
C LEU A 66 -5.54 0.77 0.95
N THR A 67 -5.97 1.71 1.78
CA THR A 67 -6.34 1.43 3.18
C THR A 67 -7.56 0.52 3.27
N ALA A 68 -8.58 0.75 2.44
CA ALA A 68 -9.75 -0.13 2.36
C ALA A 68 -9.38 -1.55 1.86
N LEU A 69 -8.41 -1.66 0.94
CA LEU A 69 -7.91 -2.95 0.46
C LEU A 69 -7.09 -3.71 1.50
N LEU A 70 -6.34 -3.00 2.35
CA LEU A 70 -5.60 -3.60 3.45
C LEU A 70 -6.50 -4.29 4.47
N ASP A 71 -7.73 -3.80 4.64
CA ASP A 71 -8.73 -4.41 5.53
C ASP A 71 -9.24 -5.76 4.98
N LEU A 72 -9.02 -6.03 3.69
CA LEU A 72 -9.37 -7.29 3.02
C LEU A 72 -8.20 -8.28 2.95
N MET A 73 -7.02 -7.88 3.40
CA MET A 73 -5.81 -8.69 3.31
C MET A 73 -5.96 -9.97 4.15
N PRO A 74 -5.72 -11.16 3.56
CA PRO A 74 -5.69 -12.40 4.32
C PRO A 74 -4.71 -12.30 5.51
N PRO A 75 -5.07 -12.83 6.69
CA PRO A 75 -4.23 -12.73 7.89
C PRO A 75 -2.90 -13.47 7.77
N ALA A 76 -2.75 -14.35 6.77
CA ALA A 76 -1.50 -15.02 6.42
C ALA A 76 -0.45 -14.06 5.87
N TYR A 77 -0.84 -12.90 5.34
CA TYR A 77 0.10 -11.95 4.77
C TYR A 77 0.62 -10.96 5.81
N ARG A 78 1.94 -10.82 5.84
CA ARG A 78 2.66 -9.83 6.62
C ARG A 78 2.78 -8.52 5.85
N LYS A 79 2.77 -7.42 6.60
CA LYS A 79 2.89 -6.06 6.09
C LYS A 79 4.21 -5.45 6.57
N ILE A 80 4.99 -4.87 5.65
CA ILE A 80 6.20 -4.10 5.98
C ILE A 80 6.10 -2.74 5.32
N LEU A 81 6.16 -1.69 6.13
CA LEU A 81 6.18 -0.31 5.65
C LEU A 81 7.61 0.12 5.32
N THR A 82 7.80 0.66 4.12
CA THR A 82 9.07 1.28 3.73
C THR A 82 9.28 2.64 4.40
N ARG A 83 10.55 3.00 4.65
CA ARG A 83 10.96 4.26 5.31
C ARG A 83 11.33 5.38 4.34
N GLY A 84 10.70 5.41 3.16
CA GLY A 84 10.99 6.40 2.13
C GLY A 84 12.46 6.41 1.71
N ARG A 85 13.09 7.59 1.67
CA ARG A 85 14.50 7.75 1.25
C ARG A 85 15.51 7.08 2.20
N GLN A 86 15.12 6.76 3.43
CA GLN A 86 15.98 6.09 4.41
C GLN A 86 15.84 4.56 4.37
N GLU A 87 15.05 4.01 3.45
CA GLU A 87 14.87 2.56 3.38
C GLU A 87 16.19 1.85 3.00
N ASP A 88 16.55 0.86 3.81
CA ASP A 88 17.75 0.04 3.63
C ASP A 88 17.44 -1.40 3.19
N PHE A 89 16.15 -1.77 3.14
CA PHE A 89 15.66 -3.09 2.73
C PHE A 89 16.25 -4.23 3.57
N SER A 90 16.65 -3.97 4.81
CA SER A 90 17.21 -4.97 5.72
C SER A 90 16.27 -6.14 5.98
N PHE A 91 14.95 -5.93 5.86
CA PHE A 91 13.95 -6.99 5.97
C PHE A 91 14.11 -8.11 4.94
N LEU A 92 14.79 -7.88 3.80
CA LEU A 92 15.04 -8.90 2.79
C LEU A 92 15.85 -10.09 3.31
N LYS A 93 16.53 -9.95 4.45
CA LYS A 93 17.31 -11.02 5.08
C LYS A 93 16.45 -12.08 5.77
N ASP A 94 15.30 -11.66 6.29
CA ASP A 94 14.53 -12.46 7.25
C ASP A 94 13.04 -12.62 6.87
N ALA A 95 12.50 -11.73 6.03
CA ALA A 95 11.09 -11.77 5.63
C ALA A 95 10.87 -12.78 4.50
N MET A 96 9.85 -13.64 4.64
CA MET A 96 9.43 -14.57 3.61
C MET A 96 8.76 -13.82 2.44
N PRO A 97 9.35 -13.83 1.23
CA PRO A 97 8.81 -13.09 0.10
C PRO A 97 7.35 -13.42 -0.14
N GLU A 98 7.00 -14.70 -0.23
CA GLU A 98 5.69 -15.26 -0.53
C GLU A 98 4.58 -14.86 0.44
N GLU A 99 4.92 -14.47 1.67
CA GLU A 99 3.97 -14.02 2.69
C GLU A 99 3.99 -12.50 2.92
N THR A 100 4.85 -11.74 2.23
CA THR A 100 5.09 -10.34 2.58
C THR A 100 4.58 -9.35 1.53
N TYR A 101 3.80 -8.37 1.99
CA TYR A 101 3.46 -7.14 1.30
C TYR A 101 4.35 -5.98 1.76
N LEU A 102 4.94 -5.27 0.80
CA LEU A 102 5.66 -4.03 0.96
C LEU A 102 4.69 -2.86 0.78
N LEU A 103 4.59 -2.02 1.79
CA LEU A 103 3.69 -0.88 1.77
C LEU A 103 4.51 0.38 1.56
N VAL A 104 4.23 1.07 0.46
CA VAL A 104 5.01 2.22 0.01
C VAL A 104 4.11 3.45 0.05
N ALA A 105 4.47 4.41 0.91
CA ALA A 105 3.71 5.63 1.12
C ALA A 105 3.32 6.30 -0.21
N GLU A 106 4.35 6.59 -1.02
CA GLU A 106 4.23 7.09 -2.38
C GLU A 106 5.55 6.84 -3.12
N LEU A 107 5.46 6.57 -4.42
CA LEU A 107 6.58 6.56 -5.36
C LEU A 107 6.74 7.95 -5.95
N SER A 108 7.63 8.76 -5.37
CA SER A 108 7.88 10.15 -5.80
C SER A 108 9.11 10.73 -5.11
N ASP A 109 9.74 11.74 -5.72
CA ASP A 109 10.83 12.51 -5.12
C ASP A 109 10.37 13.72 -4.27
N HIS A 110 9.06 13.96 -4.13
CA HIS A 110 8.54 15.18 -3.50
C HIS A 110 8.93 15.37 -2.02
N THR A 111 9.12 14.30 -1.25
CA THR A 111 9.47 14.39 0.19
C THR A 111 10.34 13.21 0.65
N PRO A 112 11.16 13.36 1.71
CA PRO A 112 11.95 12.26 2.27
C PRO A 112 11.15 11.04 2.73
N ALA A 113 9.87 11.20 3.06
CA ALA A 113 8.99 10.11 3.45
C ALA A 113 8.63 9.18 2.27
N TYR A 114 8.88 9.62 1.03
CA TYR A 114 8.54 8.87 -0.19
C TYR A 114 9.75 8.14 -0.75
N LEU A 115 9.46 7.08 -1.49
CA LEU A 115 10.46 6.17 -2.02
C LEU A 115 10.77 6.55 -3.46
N TRP A 116 12.04 6.84 -3.76
CA TRP A 116 12.48 7.29 -5.09
C TRP A 116 13.89 6.81 -5.45
N GLY A 117 14.26 6.97 -6.72
CA GLY A 117 15.62 6.71 -7.21
C GLY A 117 16.03 5.24 -7.06
N ASP A 118 17.24 4.99 -6.55
CA ASP A 118 17.77 3.63 -6.40
C ASP A 118 16.97 2.75 -5.43
N ALA A 119 16.23 3.35 -4.48
CA ALA A 119 15.32 2.60 -3.63
C ALA A 119 14.16 2.01 -4.43
N VAL A 120 13.67 2.69 -5.48
CA VAL A 120 12.62 2.13 -6.37
C VAL A 120 13.16 0.91 -7.10
N LYS A 121 14.41 0.97 -7.61
CA LYS A 121 15.02 -0.20 -8.26
C LYS A 121 15.07 -1.40 -7.32
N LYS A 122 15.54 -1.20 -6.09
CA LYS A 122 15.56 -2.26 -5.05
C LYS A 122 14.16 -2.77 -4.68
N LEU A 123 13.16 -1.90 -4.67
CA LEU A 123 11.77 -2.30 -4.49
C LEU A 123 11.35 -3.26 -5.60
N PHE A 124 11.63 -2.95 -6.87
CA PHE A 124 11.32 -3.84 -7.99
C PHE A 124 12.14 -5.15 -7.95
N ASP A 125 13.42 -5.10 -7.57
CA ASP A 125 14.23 -6.31 -7.33
C ASP A 125 13.57 -7.20 -6.27
N ALA A 126 13.00 -6.61 -5.20
CA ALA A 126 12.24 -7.35 -4.21
C ALA A 126 10.94 -7.94 -4.80
N LEU A 127 10.24 -7.23 -5.69
CA LEU A 127 9.06 -7.81 -6.36
C LEU A 127 9.44 -9.05 -7.19
N ASP A 128 10.59 -9.03 -7.88
CA ASP A 128 11.11 -10.18 -8.62
C ASP A 128 11.45 -11.38 -7.71
N MET A 129 11.75 -11.12 -6.43
CA MET A 129 11.97 -12.17 -5.42
C MET A 129 10.66 -12.78 -4.87
N GLY A 130 9.48 -12.27 -5.26
CA GLY A 130 8.18 -12.78 -4.83
C GLY A 130 7.47 -11.95 -3.75
N TYR A 131 8.04 -10.79 -3.36
CA TYR A 131 7.31 -9.80 -2.58
C TYR A 131 6.21 -9.16 -3.43
N SER A 132 5.17 -8.65 -2.78
CA SER A 132 4.11 -7.88 -3.44
C SER A 132 4.03 -6.50 -2.83
N MET A 133 3.51 -5.50 -3.54
CA MET A 133 3.39 -4.14 -2.98
C MET A 133 1.98 -3.57 -3.00
N LEU A 134 1.72 -2.67 -2.05
CA LEU A 134 0.67 -1.66 -2.17
C LEU A 134 1.35 -0.30 -2.13
N ALA A 135 1.19 0.48 -3.20
CA ALA A 135 1.88 1.76 -3.36
C ALA A 135 0.95 2.83 -3.93
N THR A 136 1.19 4.09 -3.58
CA THR A 136 0.56 5.23 -4.27
C THR A 136 1.55 5.91 -5.22
N MET A 137 1.05 6.60 -6.24
CA MET A 137 1.84 7.44 -7.14
C MET A 137 1.02 8.63 -7.63
N HIS A 138 1.68 9.74 -7.92
CA HIS A 138 1.08 10.79 -8.72
C HIS A 138 1.29 10.50 -10.21
N ALA A 139 0.19 10.23 -10.91
CA ALA A 139 0.18 10.13 -12.37
C ALA A 139 -1.22 10.47 -12.87
N ASP A 140 -1.29 11.23 -13.95
CA ASP A 140 -2.55 11.58 -14.62
C ASP A 140 -3.03 10.44 -15.53
N THR A 141 -2.07 9.71 -16.12
CA THR A 141 -2.30 8.63 -17.07
C THR A 141 -1.36 7.44 -16.80
N PRO A 142 -1.71 6.22 -17.27
CA PRO A 142 -0.83 5.05 -17.16
C PRO A 142 0.40 5.07 -18.08
N GLU A 143 0.33 5.78 -19.20
CA GLU A 143 1.45 5.97 -20.16
C GLU A 143 2.52 6.93 -19.62
#